data_AF-A0A5S9MF97-F1
#
_entry.id   AF-A0A5S9MF97-F1
#
_cell.length_a   1.000
_cell.length_b   1.000
_cell.length_c   1.000
_cell.angle_alpha   90.00
_cell.angle_beta   90.00
_cell.angle_gamma   90.00
#
_symmetry.space_group_name_H-M   'P 1'
#
loop_
_entity.id
_entity.type
_entity.pdbx_description
1 polymer ?
#
loop_
_entity_poly.entity_id
_entity_poly.type
_entity_poly.pdbx_seq_one_letter_code
_entity_poly.pdbx_strand_id
1 'polypeptide(L)'
;MMTYLKRKGISLSPKVYFIDALSYMALGLFATLVVGLILKTAGGLLSLSLIVKMGTLAMGLMGPAIGVAVAYRLNASPLIIFASVVSGAAGAELGGLLEALPQHYWCGTRQAGQW
;
A
#
# COMPACT_ATOMS: atom_id res chain seq x y z
N MET A 1 25.64 3.28 -22.22
CA MET A 1 24.88 2.87 -21.01
C MET A 1 23.57 3.65 -20.83
N MET A 2 23.60 4.99 -20.80
CA MET A 2 22.39 5.83 -20.61
C MET A 2 21.32 5.66 -21.71
N THR A 3 21.72 5.36 -22.95
CA THR A 3 20.80 5.07 -24.07
C THR A 3 19.97 3.80 -23.86
N TYR A 4 20.47 2.83 -23.09
CA TYR A 4 19.75 1.60 -22.75
C TYR A 4 18.69 1.85 -21.66
N LEU A 5 19.02 2.68 -20.67
CA LEU A 5 18.12 3.06 -19.58
C LEU A 5 16.96 3.94 -20.07
N LYS A 6 17.25 4.93 -20.94
CA LYS A 6 16.20 5.74 -21.59
C LYS A 6 15.27 4.89 -22.46
N ARG A 7 15.78 3.87 -23.17
CA ARG A 7 14.96 2.93 -23.95
C ARG A 7 14.01 2.09 -23.07
N LYS A 8 14.34 1.87 -21.80
CA LYS A 8 13.50 1.17 -20.82
C LYS A 8 12.59 2.12 -20.02
N GLY A 9 12.55 3.41 -20.35
CA GLY A 9 11.71 4.40 -19.65
C GLY A 9 12.21 4.79 -18.26
N ILE A 10 13.42 4.40 -17.87
CA ILE A 10 13.96 4.61 -16.52
C ILE A 10 14.61 6.00 -16.46
N SER A 11 13.98 6.94 -15.77
CA SER A 11 14.57 8.24 -15.45
C SER A 11 15.27 8.16 -14.09
N LEU A 12 16.61 8.22 -14.07
CA LEU A 12 17.43 8.18 -12.84
C LEU A 12 17.42 9.53 -12.10
N SER A 13 16.26 10.20 -12.03
CA SER A 13 16.12 11.47 -11.32
C SER A 13 15.74 11.21 -9.87
N PRO A 14 16.47 11.74 -8.88
CA PRO A 14 16.11 11.65 -7.47
C PRO A 14 14.70 12.18 -7.17
N LYS A 15 14.24 13.20 -7.92
CA LYS A 15 12.87 13.74 -7.79
C LYS A 15 11.80 12.69 -8.08
N VAL A 16 12.03 11.84 -9.08
CA VAL A 16 11.08 10.81 -9.51
C VAL A 16 11.03 9.65 -8.51
N TYR A 17 12.18 9.26 -7.97
CA TYR A 17 12.23 8.17 -7.00
C TYR A 17 11.81 8.57 -5.59
N PHE A 18 12.01 9.82 -5.20
CA PHE A 18 11.64 10.29 -3.87
C PHE A 18 10.27 10.95 -3.87
N ILE A 19 10.11 12.08 -4.55
CA ILE A 19 8.90 12.91 -4.43
C ILE A 19 7.72 12.22 -5.11
N ASP A 20 7.92 11.78 -6.34
CA ASP A 20 6.85 11.19 -7.13
C ASP A 20 6.42 9.83 -6.58
N ALA A 21 7.37 8.96 -6.23
CA ALA A 21 7.07 7.66 -5.61
C ALA A 21 6.34 7.81 -4.26
N LEU A 22 6.80 8.72 -3.38
CA LEU A 22 6.13 8.97 -2.08
C LEU A 22 4.72 9.54 -2.26
N SER A 23 4.51 10.39 -3.26
CA SER A 23 3.19 10.94 -3.56
C SER A 23 2.20 9.86 -4.01
N TYR A 24 2.65 8.94 -4.87
CA TYR A 24 1.82 7.82 -5.35
C TYR A 24 1.63 6.72 -4.31
N MET A 25 2.61 6.50 -3.44
CA MET A 25 2.47 5.66 -2.25
C MET A 25 1.31 6.16 -1.38
N ALA A 26 1.29 7.46 -1.06
CA ALA A 26 0.21 8.07 -0.28
C ALA A 26 -1.14 7.93 -0.99
N LEU A 27 -1.19 8.15 -2.30
CA LEU A 27 -2.41 7.96 -3.09
C LEU A 27 -2.94 6.51 -2.99
N GLY A 28 -2.07 5.51 -3.09
CA GLY A 28 -2.45 4.09 -2.94
C GLY A 28 -3.01 3.76 -1.55
N LEU A 29 -2.42 4.33 -0.50
CA LEU A 29 -2.90 4.19 0.88
C LEU A 29 -4.27 4.86 1.07
N PHE A 30 -4.38 6.14 0.71
CA PHE A 30 -5.61 6.92 0.89
C PHE A 30 -6.77 6.37 0.07
N ALA A 31 -6.53 5.96 -1.19
CA ALA A 31 -7.58 5.38 -2.02
C ALA A 31 -8.19 4.13 -1.37
N THR A 32 -7.34 3.26 -0.85
CA THR A 32 -7.78 1.99 -0.23
C THR A 32 -8.55 2.24 1.07
N LEU A 33 -8.08 3.16 1.92
CA LEU A 33 -8.76 3.51 3.17
C LEU A 33 -10.09 4.22 2.96
N VAL A 34 -10.14 5.21 2.06
CA VAL A 34 -11.38 5.95 1.77
C VAL A 34 -12.43 5.01 1.18
N VAL A 35 -12.06 4.17 0.20
CA VAL A 35 -12.98 3.19 -0.39
C VAL A 35 -13.45 2.17 0.66
N GLY A 36 -12.52 1.63 1.46
CA GLY A 36 -12.87 0.69 2.52
C GLY A 36 -13.80 1.30 3.57
N LEU A 37 -13.60 2.58 3.92
CA LEU A 37 -14.44 3.28 4.89
C LEU A 37 -15.83 3.54 4.35
N ILE A 38 -15.95 4.00 3.10
CA ILE A 38 -17.25 4.21 2.45
C ILE A 38 -18.04 2.90 2.40
N LEU A 39 -17.38 1.78 2.06
CA LEU A 39 -18.04 0.47 2.06
C LEU A 39 -18.46 0.05 3.47
N LYS A 40 -17.61 0.25 4.47
CA LYS A 40 -17.91 -0.07 5.87
C LYS A 40 -19.11 0.74 6.40
N THR A 41 -19.14 2.04 6.13
CA THR A 41 -20.23 2.92 6.58
C THR A 41 -21.53 2.63 5.83
N ALA A 42 -21.49 2.47 4.50
CA ALA A 42 -22.65 2.09 3.70
C ALA A 42 -23.22 0.72 4.14
N GLY A 43 -22.36 -0.28 4.32
CA GLY A 43 -22.78 -1.60 4.81
C GLY A 43 -23.38 -1.57 6.21
N GLY A 44 -22.88 -0.69 7.08
CA GLY A 44 -23.44 -0.45 8.41
C GLY A 44 -24.84 0.14 8.36
N LEU A 45 -25.08 1.11 7.47
CA LEU A 45 -26.40 1.73 7.29
C LEU A 45 -27.45 0.77 6.73
N LEU A 46 -27.04 -0.14 5.84
CA LEU A 46 -27.95 -1.13 5.24
C LEU A 46 -28.04 -2.44 6.05
N SER A 47 -27.35 -2.55 7.19
CA SER A 47 -27.23 -3.78 8.01
C SER A 47 -26.78 -5.04 7.23
N LEU A 48 -26.06 -4.84 6.13
CA LEU A 48 -25.54 -5.92 5.29
C LEU A 48 -24.10 -6.28 5.70
N SER A 49 -23.97 -7.32 6.53
CA SER A 49 -22.67 -7.78 7.06
C SER A 49 -21.65 -8.12 5.95
N LEU A 50 -22.11 -8.57 4.78
CA LEU A 50 -21.23 -8.86 3.64
C LEU A 50 -20.49 -7.62 3.11
N ILE A 51 -21.18 -6.48 3.01
CA ILE A 51 -20.56 -5.23 2.53
C ILE A 51 -19.57 -4.69 3.57
N VAL A 52 -19.87 -4.82 4.86
CA VAL A 52 -18.95 -4.43 5.95
C VAL A 52 -17.67 -5.28 5.90
N LYS A 53 -17.79 -6.59 5.65
CA LYS A 53 -16.63 -7.48 5.44
C LYS A 53 -15.83 -7.11 4.20
N MET A 54 -16.48 -6.75 3.10
CA MET A 54 -15.80 -6.27 1.89
C MET A 54 -15.03 -4.95 2.14
N GLY A 55 -15.61 -4.01 2.91
CA GLY A 55 -14.93 -2.77 3.27
C GLY A 55 -13.71 -2.98 4.16
N THR A 56 -13.79 -3.90 5.12
CA THR A 56 -12.64 -4.27 5.97
C THR A 56 -11.56 -5.02 5.19
N LEU A 57 -11.95 -5.92 4.27
CA LEU A 57 -11.01 -6.54 3.34
C LEU A 57 -10.31 -5.50 2.45
N ALA A 58 -11.05 -4.52 1.93
CA ALA A 58 -10.48 -3.44 1.13
C ALA A 58 -9.41 -2.70 1.93
N MET A 59 -9.68 -2.28 3.16
CA MET A 59 -8.69 -1.63 4.04
C MET A 59 -7.43 -2.50 4.25
N GLY A 60 -7.58 -3.82 4.38
CA GLY A 60 -6.47 -4.76 4.54
C GLY A 60 -5.58 -4.91 3.30
N LEU A 61 -6.06 -4.53 2.12
CA LEU A 61 -5.31 -4.59 0.85
C LEU A 61 -4.45 -3.34 0.57
N MET A 62 -4.23 -2.51 1.60
CA MET A 62 -3.37 -1.33 1.55
C MET A 62 -1.94 -1.65 1.05
N GLY A 63 -1.31 -2.70 1.58
CA GLY A 63 0.05 -3.10 1.21
C GLY A 63 0.23 -3.39 -0.29
N PRO A 64 -0.57 -4.31 -0.86
CA PRO A 64 -0.61 -4.57 -2.30
C PRO A 64 -0.88 -3.29 -3.11
N ALA A 65 -1.84 -2.46 -2.68
CA ALA A 65 -2.19 -1.23 -3.38
C ALA A 65 -1.04 -0.21 -3.44
N ILE A 66 -0.30 -0.06 -2.34
CA ILE A 66 0.91 0.78 -2.28
C ILE A 66 2.00 0.25 -3.22
N GLY A 67 2.26 -1.07 -3.20
CA GLY A 67 3.26 -1.70 -4.05
C GLY A 67 2.98 -1.52 -5.54
N VAL A 68 1.71 -1.61 -5.94
CA VAL A 68 1.27 -1.32 -7.32
C VAL A 68 1.38 0.17 -7.65
N ALA A 69 0.95 1.06 -6.75
CA ALA A 69 0.96 2.51 -7.00
C ALA A 69 2.37 3.06 -7.23
N VAL A 70 3.36 2.61 -6.46
CA VAL A 70 4.77 3.00 -6.63
C VAL A 70 5.34 2.43 -7.93
N ALA A 71 5.10 1.14 -8.22
CA ALA A 71 5.56 0.51 -9.45
C ALA A 71 4.97 1.19 -10.70
N TYR A 72 3.68 1.56 -10.63
CA TYR A 72 3.00 2.31 -11.67
C TYR A 72 3.64 3.69 -11.88
N ARG A 73 3.94 4.42 -10.79
CA ARG A 73 4.54 5.76 -10.91
C ARG A 73 5.92 5.77 -11.56
N LEU A 74 6.70 4.72 -11.33
CA LEU A 74 8.04 4.54 -11.90
C LEU A 74 8.02 4.05 -13.36
N ASN A 75 6.84 3.93 -13.99
CA ASN A 75 6.68 3.36 -15.33
C ASN A 75 7.36 1.97 -15.45
N ALA A 76 7.18 1.14 -14.43
CA ALA A 76 7.75 -0.20 -14.43
C ALA A 76 7.07 -1.08 -15.50
N SER A 77 7.82 -2.06 -16.03
CA SER A 77 7.27 -3.06 -16.96
C SER A 77 6.10 -3.81 -16.29
N PRO A 78 5.05 -4.24 -17.03
CA PRO A 78 3.88 -4.91 -16.46
C PRO A 78 4.22 -6.09 -15.55
N LEU A 79 5.30 -6.84 -15.86
CA LEU A 79 5.75 -7.96 -15.04
C LEU A 79 6.18 -7.54 -13.62
N ILE A 80 6.78 -6.35 -13.50
CA ILE A 80 7.22 -5.79 -12.21
C ILE A 80 6.00 -5.31 -11.41
N ILE A 81 4.99 -4.77 -12.08
CA ILE A 81 3.75 -4.33 -11.42
C ILE A 81 3.02 -5.54 -10.81
N PHE A 82 2.95 -6.68 -11.51
CA PHE A 82 2.35 -7.88 -10.94
C PHE A 82 3.18 -8.47 -9.79
N ALA A 83 4.51 -8.45 -9.90
CA ALA A 83 5.38 -8.86 -8.81
C ALA A 83 5.26 -7.94 -7.58
N SER A 84 5.01 -6.64 -7.78
CA SER A 84 4.92 -5.67 -6.70
C SER A 84 3.67 -5.84 -5.84
N VAL A 85 2.62 -6.48 -6.36
CA VAL A 85 1.45 -6.92 -5.58
C VAL A 85 1.90 -7.89 -4.48
N VAL A 86 2.70 -8.90 -4.85
CA VAL A 86 3.17 -9.94 -3.91
C VAL A 86 4.14 -9.37 -2.90
N SER A 87 5.11 -8.56 -3.35
CA SER A 87 6.05 -7.92 -2.42
C SER A 87 5.38 -6.87 -1.53
N GLY A 88 4.32 -6.20 -2.02
CA GLY A 88 3.52 -5.25 -1.24
C GLY A 88 2.64 -5.95 -0.20
N ALA A 89 2.05 -7.10 -0.55
CA ALA A 89 1.34 -7.96 0.39
C ALA A 89 2.28 -8.46 1.49
N ALA A 90 3.39 -9.08 1.09
CA ALA A 90 4.40 -9.59 2.02
C ALA A 90 5.00 -8.48 2.87
N GLY A 91 5.23 -7.29 2.31
CA GLY A 91 5.75 -6.14 3.03
C GLY A 91 4.77 -5.59 4.07
N ALA A 92 3.47 -5.62 3.83
CA ALA A 92 2.47 -5.23 4.82
C ALA A 92 2.31 -6.28 5.93
N GLU A 93 2.32 -7.57 5.59
CA GLU A 93 2.28 -8.63 6.60
C GLU A 93 3.55 -8.67 7.45
N LEU A 94 4.73 -8.69 6.83
CA LEU A 94 6.03 -8.75 7.53
C LEU A 94 6.41 -7.43 8.19
N GLY A 95 6.07 -6.30 7.58
CA GLY A 95 6.25 -4.98 8.18
C GLY A 95 5.38 -4.78 9.41
N GLY A 96 4.15 -5.32 9.40
CA GLY A 96 3.31 -5.41 10.59
C GLY A 96 3.81 -6.44 11.61
N LEU A 97 4.46 -7.53 11.18
CA LEU A 97 5.02 -8.55 12.08
C LEU A 97 6.22 -8.06 12.91
N LEU A 98 6.93 -7.01 12.51
CA LEU A 98 7.89 -6.32 13.41
C LEU A 98 7.19 -5.73 14.64
N GLU A 99 5.89 -5.41 14.56
CA GLU A 99 5.05 -4.98 15.69
C GLU A 99 4.53 -6.15 16.54
N ALA A 100 4.51 -7.37 15.97
CA ALA A 100 4.05 -8.61 16.63
C ALA A 100 5.18 -9.40 17.33
N LEU A 101 6.41 -8.88 17.35
CA LEU A 101 7.45 -9.42 18.22
C LEU A 101 7.00 -9.29 19.69
N PRO A 102 7.36 -10.25 20.56
CA PRO A 102 6.79 -10.32 21.89
C PRO A 102 7.16 -9.08 22.71
N GLN A 103 6.17 -8.59 23.47
CA GLN A 103 6.07 -7.33 24.23
C GLN A 103 7.26 -6.98 25.16
N HIS A 104 8.31 -7.79 25.28
CA HIS A 104 9.41 -7.58 26.23
C HIS A 104 10.54 -6.66 25.71
N TYR A 105 10.49 -6.14 24.47
CA TYR A 105 11.53 -5.25 23.92
C TYR A 105 11.10 -3.81 23.59
N TRP A 106 9.81 -3.45 23.65
CA TRP A 106 9.34 -2.13 23.17
C TRP A 106 8.46 -1.41 24.20
N CYS A 107 9.08 -0.95 25.29
CA CYS A 107 8.47 0.01 26.20
C CYS A 107 8.54 1.42 25.58
N GLY A 108 7.41 2.00 25.16
CA GLY A 108 7.34 3.45 24.95
C GLY A 108 6.30 4.05 24.01
N THR A 109 5.71 3.32 23.04
CA THR A 109 4.85 3.98 22.03
C THR A 109 3.70 3.08 21.54
N ARG A 110 2.73 2.77 22.41
CA ARG A 110 1.50 2.07 21.99
C ARG A 110 0.22 2.84 22.37
N GLN A 111 -0.13 3.80 21.51
CA GLN A 111 -1.52 4.14 21.18
C GLN A 111 -1.58 4.47 19.68
N ALA A 112 -1.75 3.45 18.84
CA ALA A 112 -2.20 3.64 17.46
C ALA A 112 -2.96 2.40 16.97
N GLY A 113 -3.84 1.87 17.81
CA GLY A 113 -4.93 0.97 17.41
C GLY A 113 -6.16 1.75 16.92
N GLN A 114 -5.97 2.86 16.21
CA GLN A 114 -7.02 3.64 15.57
C GLN A 114 -6.53 4.13 14.20
N TRP A 115 -6.81 3.31 13.19
CA TRP A 115 -7.27 3.80 11.89
C TRP A 115 -8.65 3.19 11.65
#